data_AF-A0A9Q5QWJ1-F1
#
_entry.id   AF-A0A9Q5QWJ1-F1
#
_cell.length_a   1.000
_cell.length_b   1.000
_cell.length_c   1.000
_cell.angle_alpha   90.00
_cell.angle_beta   90.00
_cell.angle_gamma   90.00
#
_symmetry.space_group_name_H-M   'P 1'
#
loop_
_entity.id
_entity.type
_entity.pdbx_description
1 polymer ?
#
loop_
_entity_poly.entity_id
_entity_poly.type
_entity_poly.pdbx_seq_one_letter_code
_entity_poly.pdbx_strand_id
1 'polypeptide(L)'
;MFTSSICSFDIPGKFGTLIGEAVAKYGIRAVVLVDEYDKPILDNIDNPNIAAEMREGLKNLYSVLKGQDANLQFVFMTGVTKFSKVSLFSGINQLTDITIDTQYSSICGYTETDLRESFGDHLEGVDFDQVRHWYNGYNWTGSQTVYNPFSQ
;
A
#
# COMPACT_ATOMS: atom_id res chain seq x y z
N MET A 1 37.54 11.87 11.93
CA MET A 1 36.53 11.81 13.00
C MET A 1 35.38 10.95 12.46
N PHE A 2 35.47 9.62 12.63
CA PHE A 2 34.42 8.70 12.15
C PHE A 2 33.34 8.62 13.23
N THR A 3 32.13 9.09 12.90
CA THR A 3 30.96 8.90 13.77
C THR A 3 30.60 7.43 13.78
N SER A 4 30.69 6.82 14.96
CA SER A 4 30.22 5.48 15.25
C SER A 4 28.72 5.41 14.95
N SER A 5 28.34 4.80 13.84
CA SER A 5 26.94 4.50 13.54
C SER A 5 26.52 3.40 14.51
N ILE A 6 25.65 3.74 15.46
CA ILE A 6 25.04 2.77 16.35
C ILE A 6 24.11 1.91 15.49
N CYS A 7 24.62 0.79 14.99
CA CYS A 7 23.77 -0.23 14.36
C CYS A 7 22.84 -0.79 15.43
N SER A 8 21.59 -0.32 15.45
CA SER A 8 20.55 -0.95 16.25
C SER A 8 20.18 -2.30 15.62
N PHE A 9 20.24 -3.38 16.41
CA PHE A 9 20.05 -4.75 15.93
C PHE A 9 18.58 -5.21 15.94
N ASP A 10 17.68 -4.36 16.45
CA ASP A 10 16.24 -4.57 16.40
C ASP A 10 15.69 -4.35 14.99
N ILE A 11 14.45 -4.81 14.76
CA ILE A 11 13.79 -4.71 13.45
C ILE A 11 13.72 -3.24 12.97
N PRO A 12 13.31 -2.26 13.80
CA PRO A 12 13.31 -0.86 13.41
C PRO A 12 14.68 -0.34 12.97
N GLY A 13 15.72 -0.65 13.73
CA GLY A 13 17.10 -0.28 13.44
C GLY A 13 17.59 -0.81 12.11
N LYS A 14 17.41 -2.12 11.88
CA LYS A 14 17.78 -2.78 10.63
C LYS A 14 17.05 -2.18 9.43
N PHE A 15 15.77 -1.86 9.58
CA PHE A 15 14.99 -1.27 8.51
C PHE A 15 15.48 0.15 8.15
N GLY A 16 15.81 0.96 9.17
CA GLY A 16 16.39 2.28 8.96
C GLY A 16 17.76 2.22 8.26
N THR A 17 18.61 1.30 8.70
CA THR A 17 19.91 1.04 8.06
C THR A 17 19.73 0.61 6.60
N LEU A 18 18.81 -0.31 6.32
CA LEU A 18 18.52 -0.76 4.95
C LEU A 18 18.15 0.40 4.02
N ILE A 19 17.28 1.31 4.48
CA ILE A 19 16.88 2.49 3.71
C ILE A 19 18.08 3.41 3.48
N GLY A 20 18.83 3.71 4.54
CA GLY A 20 20.01 4.57 4.46
C GLY A 20 21.10 4.02 3.52
N GLU A 21 21.38 2.73 3.60
CA GLU A 21 22.35 2.05 2.74
C GLU A 21 21.89 1.99 1.27
N ALA A 22 20.60 1.77 1.02
CA ALA A 22 20.05 1.81 -0.33
C ALA A 22 20.25 3.20 -0.97
N VAL A 23 19.93 4.27 -0.23
CA VAL A 23 20.12 5.65 -0.71
C VAL A 23 21.60 5.96 -0.89
N ALA A 24 22.47 5.57 0.03
CA ALA A 24 23.91 5.78 -0.09
C ALA A 24 24.50 5.06 -1.31
N LYS A 25 23.99 3.86 -1.63
CA LYS A 25 24.47 3.06 -2.76
C LYS A 25 24.01 3.60 -4.11
N TYR A 26 22.75 4.01 -4.24
CA TYR A 26 22.17 4.40 -5.52
C TYR A 26 22.12 5.93 -5.74
N GLY A 27 22.39 6.72 -4.69
CA GLY A 27 22.39 8.19 -4.76
C GLY A 27 21.01 8.81 -4.97
N ILE A 28 19.95 8.02 -4.86
CA ILE A 28 18.56 8.44 -5.07
C ILE A 28 17.72 8.04 -3.85
N ARG A 29 16.70 8.86 -3.55
CA ARG A 29 15.76 8.59 -2.45
C ARG A 29 14.99 7.29 -2.71
N ALA A 30 14.78 6.49 -1.68
CA ALA A 30 14.14 5.18 -1.77
C ALA A 30 12.61 5.30 -1.86
N VAL A 31 11.98 4.35 -2.53
CA VAL A 31 10.52 4.16 -2.51
C VAL A 31 10.23 2.92 -1.68
N VAL A 32 9.26 3.01 -0.76
CA VAL A 32 8.80 1.88 0.05
C VAL A 32 7.37 1.54 -0.35
N LEU A 33 7.15 0.30 -0.77
CA LEU A 33 5.84 -0.26 -1.08
C LEU A 33 5.50 -1.29 -0.01
N VAL A 34 4.39 -1.11 0.71
CA VAL A 34 3.91 -2.05 1.72
C VAL A 34 2.57 -2.60 1.27
N ASP A 35 2.55 -3.87 0.92
CA ASP A 35 1.30 -4.55 0.60
C ASP A 35 0.66 -5.18 1.85
N GLU A 36 -0.66 -5.24 1.84
CA GLU A 36 -1.51 -5.78 2.92
C GLU A 36 -1.06 -5.37 4.33
N TYR A 37 -0.83 -4.07 4.54
CA TYR A 37 -0.23 -3.56 5.79
C TYR A 37 -1.01 -3.92 7.06
N ASP A 38 -2.29 -4.23 6.93
CA ASP A 38 -3.23 -4.53 8.01
C ASP A 38 -3.48 -6.02 8.24
N LYS A 39 -2.97 -6.91 7.36
CA LYS A 39 -3.13 -8.36 7.46
C LYS A 39 -2.78 -8.92 8.86
N PRO A 40 -1.65 -8.55 9.50
CA PRO A 40 -1.29 -9.10 10.81
C PRO A 40 -2.30 -8.76 11.92
N ILE A 41 -3.01 -7.63 11.78
CA ILE A 41 -4.06 -7.21 12.74
C ILE A 41 -5.34 -8.00 12.45
N LEU A 42 -5.70 -8.15 11.18
CA LEU A 42 -6.92 -8.84 10.74
C LEU A 42 -6.89 -10.33 11.06
N ASP A 43 -5.75 -10.98 10.85
CA ASP A 43 -5.54 -12.40 11.17
C ASP A 43 -5.71 -12.68 12.67
N ASN A 44 -5.65 -11.66 13.51
CA ASN A 44 -5.75 -11.76 14.97
C ASN A 44 -6.96 -10.99 15.53
N ILE A 45 -7.97 -10.66 14.72
CA ILE A 45 -9.11 -9.84 15.17
C ILE A 45 -9.87 -10.46 16.33
N ASP A 46 -9.94 -11.80 16.39
CA ASP A 46 -10.57 -12.56 17.47
C ASP A 46 -9.72 -12.64 18.75
N ASN A 47 -8.46 -12.17 18.70
CA ASN A 47 -7.57 -12.07 19.85
C ASN A 47 -7.12 -10.62 20.08
N PRO A 48 -7.87 -9.84 20.87
CA PRO A 48 -7.61 -8.41 21.06
C PRO A 48 -6.21 -8.08 21.59
N ASN A 49 -5.63 -8.95 22.41
CA ASN A 49 -4.30 -8.73 22.98
C ASN A 49 -3.21 -8.88 21.90
N ILE A 50 -3.26 -9.96 21.12
CA ILE A 50 -2.31 -10.16 20.01
C ILE A 50 -2.50 -9.07 18.96
N ALA A 51 -3.74 -8.72 18.60
CA ALA A 51 -4.01 -7.64 17.66
C ALA A 51 -3.46 -6.28 18.15
N ALA A 52 -3.47 -6.03 19.46
CA ALA A 52 -2.88 -4.82 20.05
C ALA A 52 -1.34 -4.85 19.98
N GLU A 53 -0.70 -5.98 20.28
CA GLU A 53 0.76 -6.15 20.13
C GLU A 53 1.21 -5.99 18.68
N MET A 54 0.49 -6.59 17.72
CA MET A 54 0.75 -6.44 16.29
C MET A 54 0.62 -4.97 15.86
N ARG A 55 -0.41 -4.27 16.34
CA ARG A 55 -0.57 -2.82 16.11
C ARG A 55 0.63 -2.03 16.61
N GLU A 56 1.14 -2.33 17.80
CA GLU A 56 2.28 -1.62 18.37
C GLU A 56 3.58 -1.91 17.62
N GLY A 57 3.81 -3.16 17.23
CA GLY A 57 4.94 -3.56 16.38
C GLY A 57 4.94 -2.84 15.03
N LEU A 58 3.78 -2.77 14.37
CA LEU A 58 3.61 -2.05 13.10
C LEU A 58 3.83 -0.54 13.28
N LYS A 59 3.33 0.08 14.35
CA LYS A 59 3.61 1.50 14.65
C LYS A 59 5.10 1.76 14.80
N ASN A 60 5.83 0.90 15.51
CA ASN A 60 7.27 1.02 15.68
C ASN A 60 7.99 0.90 14.33
N LEU A 61 7.60 -0.04 13.49
CA LEU A 61 8.15 -0.19 12.14
C LEU A 61 7.92 1.07 11.29
N TYR A 62 6.71 1.62 11.28
CA TYR A 62 6.38 2.82 10.50
C TYR A 62 6.98 4.11 11.07
N SER A 63 7.31 4.15 12.36
CA SER A 63 8.03 5.28 12.95
C SER A 63 9.43 5.46 12.33
N VAL A 64 10.05 4.37 11.85
CA VAL A 64 11.32 4.41 11.12
C VAL A 64 11.17 5.18 9.82
N LEU A 65 10.09 4.95 9.07
CA LEU A 65 9.83 5.65 7.82
C LEU A 65 9.77 7.16 8.03
N LYS A 66 9.13 7.60 9.13
CA LYS A 66 9.12 9.01 9.52
C LYS A 66 10.52 9.55 9.80
N GLY A 67 11.36 8.77 10.49
CA GLY A 67 12.76 9.15 10.74
C GLY A 67 13.63 9.17 9.48
N GLN A 68 13.19 8.53 8.40
CA GLN A 68 13.89 8.41 7.13
C GLN A 68 13.30 9.33 6.02
N ASP A 69 12.50 10.34 6.37
CA ASP A 69 11.84 11.25 5.41
C ASP A 69 12.80 11.87 4.36
N ALA A 70 13.99 12.28 4.81
CA ALA A 70 15.04 12.80 3.92
C ALA A 70 15.54 11.77 2.89
N ASN A 71 15.47 10.49 3.25
CA ASN A 71 15.92 9.36 2.45
C ASN A 71 14.79 8.73 1.61
N LEU A 72 13.53 9.10 1.82
CA LEU A 72 12.37 8.46 1.18
C LEU A 72 11.72 9.39 0.15
N GLN A 73 11.57 8.94 -1.08
CA GLN A 73 10.87 9.70 -2.11
C GLN A 73 9.36 9.72 -1.84
N PHE A 74 8.77 8.55 -1.57
CA PHE A 74 7.44 8.37 -1.03
C PHE A 74 7.28 6.97 -0.43
N VAL A 75 6.25 6.79 0.38
CA VAL A 75 5.80 5.50 0.90
C VAL A 75 4.40 5.25 0.38
N PHE A 76 4.18 4.09 -0.24
CA PHE A 76 2.86 3.66 -0.71
C PHE A 76 2.46 2.39 0.04
N MET A 77 1.23 2.37 0.56
CA MET A 77 0.75 1.24 1.37
C MET A 77 -0.66 0.84 0.93
N THR A 78 -0.89 -0.45 0.77
CA THR A 78 -2.17 -1.06 0.39
C THR A 78 -2.67 -1.96 1.51
N GLY A 79 -3.99 -2.03 1.67
CA GLY A 79 -4.65 -2.79 2.71
C GLY A 79 -6.16 -2.75 2.53
N VAL A 80 -6.89 -3.55 3.30
CA VAL A 80 -8.34 -3.74 3.11
C VAL A 80 -9.20 -2.94 4.11
N THR A 81 -8.63 -2.51 5.23
CA THR A 81 -9.36 -1.90 6.34
C THR A 81 -8.99 -0.45 6.65
N LYS A 82 -10.00 0.42 6.62
CA LYS A 82 -9.92 1.82 7.06
C LYS A 82 -9.71 1.96 8.58
N PHE A 83 -10.16 1.00 9.39
CA PHE A 83 -9.99 1.05 10.85
C PHE A 83 -8.52 0.90 11.27
N SER A 84 -7.79 -0.02 10.63
CA SER A 84 -6.34 -0.21 10.84
C SER A 84 -5.58 1.07 10.47
N LYS A 85 -6.04 1.79 9.44
CA LYS A 85 -5.49 3.11 9.07
C LYS A 85 -5.57 4.11 10.22
N VAL A 86 -6.76 4.34 10.77
CA VAL A 86 -6.97 5.32 11.85
C VAL A 86 -6.18 4.96 13.11
N SER A 87 -6.08 3.67 13.44
CA SER A 87 -5.41 3.21 14.65
C SER A 87 -3.88 3.18 14.55
N LEU A 88 -3.31 2.83 13.37
CA LEU A 88 -1.87 2.81 13.13
C LEU A 88 -1.30 4.20 12.88
N PHE A 89 -2.05 5.07 12.21
CA PHE A 89 -1.52 6.35 11.72
C PHE A 89 -1.95 7.56 12.55
N SER A 90 -2.70 7.37 13.65
CA SER A 90 -2.98 8.44 14.61
C SER A 90 -1.72 9.05 15.24
N GLY A 91 -0.60 8.30 15.26
CA GLY A 91 0.72 8.81 15.67
C GLY A 91 1.59 9.34 14.52
N ILE A 92 1.16 9.16 13.26
CA ILE A 92 1.93 9.45 12.05
C ILE A 92 1.17 10.48 11.22
N ASN A 93 1.32 11.76 11.59
CA ASN A 93 0.59 12.89 10.98
C ASN A 93 1.02 13.27 9.55
N GLN A 94 1.90 12.49 8.89
CA GLN A 94 2.43 12.78 7.54
C GLN A 94 1.82 11.91 6.43
N LEU A 95 0.94 10.97 6.76
CA LEU A 95 0.36 10.07 5.76
C LEU A 95 -0.87 10.70 5.12
N THR A 96 -0.81 10.85 3.80
CA THR A 96 -1.95 11.30 2.98
C THR A 96 -2.77 10.10 2.56
N ASP A 97 -4.07 10.11 2.85
CA ASP A 97 -4.99 9.09 2.37
C ASP A 97 -5.40 9.35 0.92
N ILE A 98 -4.80 8.62 -0.02
CA ILE A 98 -5.13 8.73 -1.45
C ILE A 98 -6.13 7.66 -1.93
N THR A 99 -6.69 6.84 -1.02
CA THR A 99 -7.57 5.71 -1.37
C THR A 99 -8.84 6.11 -2.14
N ILE A 100 -9.26 7.38 -2.00
CA ILE A 100 -10.48 7.94 -2.63
C ILE A 100 -10.12 9.14 -3.53
N ASP A 101 -8.83 9.37 -3.79
CA ASP A 101 -8.43 10.44 -4.70
C ASP A 101 -8.78 10.02 -6.14
N THR A 102 -9.59 10.85 -6.80
CA THR A 102 -10.03 10.67 -8.19
C THR A 102 -8.89 10.54 -9.20
N GLN A 103 -7.68 10.99 -8.88
CA GLN A 103 -6.50 10.82 -9.72
C GLN A 103 -5.89 9.42 -9.64
N TYR A 104 -6.24 8.65 -8.60
CA TYR A 104 -5.67 7.33 -8.29
C TYR A 104 -6.73 6.22 -8.30
N SER A 105 -8.00 6.54 -8.54
CA SER A 105 -9.12 5.59 -8.55
C SER A 105 -9.05 4.53 -9.67
N SER A 106 -8.35 4.82 -10.76
CA SER A 106 -8.09 3.89 -11.86
C SER A 106 -6.88 2.97 -11.63
N ILE A 107 -6.15 3.12 -10.52
CA ILE A 107 -4.97 2.27 -10.23
C ILE A 107 -5.41 0.83 -9.87
N CYS A 108 -6.61 0.65 -9.32
CA CYS A 108 -7.12 -0.65 -8.86
C CYS A 108 -8.10 -1.30 -9.85
N GLY A 109 -7.85 -1.18 -11.16
CA GLY A 109 -8.55 -1.94 -12.19
C GLY A 109 -8.41 -1.32 -13.57
N TYR A 110 -8.86 -2.04 -14.59
CA TYR A 110 -8.86 -1.57 -15.96
C TYR A 110 -10.18 -0.89 -16.27
N THR A 111 -10.17 0.23 -16.99
CA THR A 111 -11.40 0.71 -17.63
C THR A 111 -11.77 -0.21 -18.78
N GLU A 112 -13.01 -0.12 -19.28
CA GLU A 112 -13.38 -0.87 -20.48
C GLU A 112 -12.51 -0.49 -21.68
N THR A 113 -12.12 0.77 -21.77
CA THR A 113 -11.21 1.28 -22.79
C THR A 113 -9.86 0.60 -22.66
N ASP A 114 -9.29 0.53 -21.45
CA ASP A 114 -8.01 -0.16 -21.23
C ASP A 114 -8.09 -1.64 -21.61
N LEU A 115 -9.19 -2.32 -21.29
CA LEU A 115 -9.41 -3.71 -21.68
C LEU A 115 -9.47 -3.87 -23.20
N ARG A 116 -10.20 -3.01 -23.89
CA ARG A 116 -10.38 -3.08 -25.35
C ARG A 116 -9.11 -2.70 -26.10
N GLU A 117 -8.37 -1.70 -25.63
CA GLU A 117 -7.19 -1.18 -26.32
C GLU A 117 -5.92 -1.98 -25.99
N SER A 118 -5.75 -2.44 -24.75
CA SER A 118 -4.54 -3.16 -24.31
C SER A 118 -4.66 -4.68 -24.42
N PHE A 119 -5.88 -5.23 -24.37
CA PHE A 119 -6.13 -6.68 -24.41
C PHE A 119 -7.08 -7.10 -25.54
N GLY A 120 -7.39 -6.21 -26.48
CA GLY A 120 -8.36 -6.46 -27.57
C GLY A 120 -8.12 -7.77 -28.31
N ASP A 121 -6.87 -8.05 -28.68
CA ASP A 121 -6.48 -9.28 -29.39
C ASP A 121 -6.74 -10.56 -28.55
N HIS A 122 -6.71 -10.45 -27.22
CA HIS A 122 -6.94 -11.56 -26.29
C HIS A 122 -8.41 -11.67 -25.85
N LEU A 123 -9.22 -10.67 -26.15
CA LEU A 123 -10.64 -10.58 -25.81
C LEU A 123 -11.55 -10.71 -27.04
N GLU A 124 -11.00 -11.20 -28.15
CA GLU A 124 -11.74 -11.39 -29.40
C GLU A 124 -12.84 -12.45 -29.21
N GLY A 125 -14.11 -12.05 -29.40
CA GLY A 125 -15.27 -12.91 -29.17
C GLY A 125 -15.79 -12.95 -27.73
N VAL A 126 -15.21 -12.18 -26.80
CA VAL A 126 -15.71 -12.04 -25.43
C VAL A 126 -16.95 -11.15 -25.38
N ASP A 127 -17.99 -11.64 -24.70
CA ASP A 127 -19.18 -10.83 -24.40
C ASP A 127 -18.90 -9.90 -23.22
N PHE A 128 -18.69 -8.63 -23.53
CA PHE A 128 -18.43 -7.60 -22.52
C PHE A 128 -19.62 -7.36 -21.57
N ASP A 129 -20.86 -7.69 -21.96
CA ASP A 129 -22.00 -7.63 -21.04
C ASP A 129 -21.91 -8.70 -19.96
N GLN A 130 -21.39 -9.89 -20.31
CA GLN A 130 -21.09 -10.95 -19.35
C GLN A 130 -19.89 -10.58 -18.45
N VAL A 131 -18.85 -9.95 -19.01
CA VAL A 131 -17.70 -9.45 -18.23
C VAL A 131 -18.14 -8.40 -17.20
N ARG A 132 -19.00 -7.45 -17.59
CA ARG A 132 -19.60 -6.47 -16.66
C ARG A 132 -20.35 -7.14 -15.51
N HIS A 133 -21.08 -8.21 -15.82
CA HIS A 133 -21.84 -8.97 -14.84
C HIS A 133 -20.92 -9.73 -13.86
N TRP A 134 -19.86 -10.37 -14.37
CA TRP A 134 -18.92 -11.15 -13.56
C TRP A 134 -18.07 -10.29 -12.64
N TYR A 135 -17.57 -9.15 -13.12
CA TYR A 135 -16.72 -8.25 -12.35
C TYR A 135 -17.49 -7.22 -11.51
N ASN A 136 -18.82 -7.38 -11.44
CA ASN A 136 -19.75 -6.58 -10.64
C ASN A 136 -19.42 -5.09 -10.67
N GLY A 137 -19.18 -4.57 -11.89
CA GLY A 137 -18.52 -3.31 -12.19
C GLY A 137 -18.55 -2.29 -11.05
N TYR A 138 -17.45 -2.21 -10.29
CA TYR A 138 -17.35 -1.26 -9.20
C TYR A 138 -17.45 0.15 -9.78
N ASN A 139 -18.55 0.83 -9.47
CA ASN A 139 -18.81 2.20 -9.89
C ASN A 139 -18.65 3.12 -8.69
N TRP A 140 -17.41 3.58 -8.44
CA TRP A 140 -17.10 4.41 -7.27
C TRP A 140 -17.50 5.88 -7.47
N THR A 141 -17.71 6.33 -8.71
CA THR A 141 -17.87 7.74 -9.09
C THR A 141 -19.13 8.05 -9.90
N GLY A 142 -19.95 7.06 -10.24
CA GLY A 142 -21.15 7.20 -11.07
C GLY A 142 -20.90 7.35 -12.57
N SER A 143 -19.67 7.66 -13.00
CA SER A 143 -19.36 8.00 -14.40
C SER A 143 -18.56 6.96 -15.17
N GLN A 144 -17.85 6.03 -14.50
CA GLN A 144 -17.03 5.02 -15.17
C GLN A 144 -17.02 3.69 -14.42
N THR A 145 -17.18 2.60 -15.17
CA THR A 145 -17.09 1.22 -14.69
C THR A 145 -15.64 0.75 -14.77
N VAL A 146 -15.10 0.31 -13.64
CA VAL A 146 -13.73 -0.24 -13.54
C VAL A 146 -13.82 -1.75 -13.29
N TYR A 147 -13.05 -2.52 -14.04
CA TYR A 147 -12.96 -3.98 -13.96
C TYR A 147 -11.71 -4.35 -13.15
N ASN A 148 -11.89 -4.99 -12.00
CA ASN A 148 -10.78 -5.45 -11.17
C ASN A 148 -10.48 -6.94 -11.44
N PRO A 149 -9.34 -7.30 -12.05
CA PRO A 149 -9.01 -8.69 -12.37
C PRO A 149 -8.81 -9.60 -11.14
N PHE A 150 -8.70 -9.03 -9.93
CA PHE A 150 -8.52 -9.75 -8.68
C PHE A 150 -9.79 -9.84 -7.80
N SER A 151 -10.97 -9.48 -8.31
CA SER A 151 -12.22 -9.71 -7.57
C SER A 151 -12.56 -11.21 -7.56
N GLN A 152 -12.10 -11.92 -6.53
CA GLN A 152 -12.73 -13.16 -6.04
C GLN A 152 -13.27 -12.93 -4.63
#